data_AF-A0AAU0RLF5-F1
#
_entry.id   AF-A0AAU0RLF5-F1
#
_cell.length_a   1.000
_cell.length_b   1.000
_cell.length_c   1.000
_cell.angle_alpha   90.00
_cell.angle_beta   90.00
_cell.angle_gamma   90.00
#
_symmetry.space_group_name_H-M   'P 1'
#
loop_
_entity.id
_entity.type
_entity.pdbx_description
1 polymer ?
#
loop_
_entity_poly.entity_id
_entity_poly.type
_entity_poly.pdbx_seq_one_letter_code
_entity_poly.pdbx_strand_id
1 'polypeptide(L)'
;MYKNNNATGTRHRWHRIRSKSLYQANGERFLALAGGTMSLLQIAQYIKNKMPAVGVKISTKPLADWKVKLAALLGNQKAKAIAPLLGVNRNASNQKAIKVLGWAPRSNETAVLAAAESLIKYSAIQ
;
A
#
# COMPACT_ATOMS: atom_id res chain seq x y z
N MET A 1 -42.62 24.19 -17.94
CA MET A 1 -41.61 24.82 -18.82
C MET A 1 -40.26 24.76 -18.11
N TYR A 2 -39.30 24.08 -18.73
CA TYR A 2 -37.93 23.92 -18.25
C TYR A 2 -37.19 25.27 -18.21
N LYS A 3 -36.45 25.54 -17.13
CA LYS A 3 -35.34 26.51 -17.18
C LYS A 3 -34.12 25.92 -16.46
N ASN A 4 -33.11 25.67 -17.29
CA ASN A 4 -31.77 25.18 -17.00
C ASN A 4 -30.95 26.29 -16.34
N ASN A 5 -30.16 25.97 -15.31
CA ASN A 5 -29.04 26.79 -14.83
C ASN A 5 -27.93 25.90 -14.26
N ASN A 6 -27.15 25.36 -15.20
CA ASN A 6 -25.71 25.14 -15.18
C ASN A 6 -24.96 25.65 -13.93
N ALA A 7 -24.88 24.80 -12.91
CA ALA A 7 -23.84 24.86 -11.89
C ALA A 7 -22.64 24.02 -12.35
N THR A 8 -21.57 24.71 -12.74
CA THR A 8 -20.24 24.16 -13.01
C THR A 8 -19.62 23.65 -11.70
N GLY A 9 -20.01 22.45 -11.29
CA GLY A 9 -19.34 21.68 -10.25
C GLY A 9 -18.39 20.69 -10.90
N THR A 10 -17.10 20.99 -10.88
CA THR A 10 -16.00 20.09 -11.22
C THR A 10 -16.09 18.82 -10.37
N ARG A 11 -16.78 17.80 -10.90
CA ARG A 11 -16.90 16.49 -10.26
C ARG A 11 -15.53 15.83 -10.27
N HIS A 12 -14.87 15.88 -9.12
CA HIS A 12 -13.70 15.05 -8.80
C HIS A 12 -14.00 13.60 -9.18
N ARG A 13 -13.34 13.17 -10.25
CA ARG A 13 -13.53 11.88 -10.90
C ARG A 13 -12.86 10.82 -10.04
N TRP A 14 -13.58 10.31 -9.05
CA TRP A 14 -13.14 9.11 -8.33
C TRP A 14 -12.96 7.97 -9.34
N HIS A 15 -11.75 7.43 -9.41
CA HIS A 15 -11.46 6.22 -10.18
C HIS A 15 -12.27 5.05 -9.61
N ARG A 16 -13.45 4.83 -10.18
CA ARG A 16 -14.30 3.66 -9.91
C ARG A 16 -13.59 2.43 -10.46
N ILE A 17 -13.15 1.54 -9.59
CA ILE A 17 -12.73 0.19 -9.97
C ILE A 17 -13.93 -0.46 -10.68
N ARG A 18 -13.77 -0.86 -11.95
CA ARG A 18 -14.79 -1.60 -12.70
C ARG A 18 -14.91 -2.99 -12.09
N SER A 19 -15.89 -3.18 -11.21
CA SER A 19 -16.37 -4.50 -10.81
C SER A 19 -17.40 -4.98 -11.84
N LYS A 20 -17.24 -6.20 -12.35
CA LYS A 20 -18.30 -6.89 -13.11
C LYS A 20 -19.48 -7.07 -12.15
N SER A 21 -20.64 -6.58 -12.55
CA SER A 21 -21.91 -6.58 -11.81
C SER A 21 -22.15 -7.86 -11.01
N LEU A 22 -21.96 -7.78 -9.70
CA LEU A 22 -22.50 -8.75 -8.75
C LEU A 22 -23.32 -7.97 -7.74
N TYR A 23 -24.63 -8.18 -7.76
CA TYR A 23 -25.57 -7.63 -6.76
C TYR A 23 -25.12 -7.91 -5.32
N GLN A 24 -24.31 -8.96 -5.13
CA GLN A 24 -23.71 -9.40 -3.85
C GLN A 24 -22.54 -8.53 -3.34
N ALA A 25 -22.03 -7.59 -4.15
CA ALA A 25 -20.94 -6.70 -3.76
C ALA A 25 -21.40 -5.31 -3.28
N ASN A 26 -22.70 -5.02 -3.33
CA ASN A 26 -23.24 -3.72 -2.93
C ASN A 26 -23.27 -3.60 -1.39
N GLY A 27 -22.65 -2.56 -0.84
CA GLY A 27 -22.60 -2.30 0.61
C GLY A 27 -21.49 -3.03 1.37
N GLU A 28 -20.68 -3.85 0.70
CA GLU A 28 -19.66 -4.68 1.33
C GLU A 28 -18.25 -4.06 1.28
N ARG A 29 -17.50 -4.20 2.38
CA ARG A 29 -16.10 -3.72 2.48
C ARG A 29 -15.15 -4.87 2.17
N PHE A 30 -14.45 -4.78 1.05
CA PHE A 30 -13.44 -5.76 0.63
C PHE A 30 -12.03 -5.24 0.90
N LEU A 31 -11.13 -6.11 1.37
CA LEU A 31 -9.73 -5.81 1.55
C LEU A 31 -8.95 -6.18 0.28
N ALA A 32 -8.38 -5.18 -0.38
CA ALA A 32 -7.54 -5.35 -1.56
C ALA A 32 -6.11 -5.76 -1.17
N LEU A 33 -5.96 -6.96 -0.62
CA LEU A 33 -4.67 -7.56 -0.26
C LEU A 33 -4.35 -8.70 -1.22
N ALA A 34 -3.08 -8.86 -1.59
CA ALA A 34 -2.66 -9.95 -2.46
C ALA A 34 -2.65 -11.33 -1.78
N GLY A 35 -2.83 -11.36 -0.46
CA GLY A 35 -2.81 -12.56 0.36
C GLY A 35 -1.47 -12.68 1.07
N GLY A 36 -1.49 -13.08 2.34
CA GLY A 36 -0.32 -13.06 3.22
C GLY A 36 0.11 -11.65 3.62
N THR A 37 1.08 -11.57 4.53
CA THR A 37 1.69 -10.31 4.98
C THR A 37 3.18 -10.36 4.73
N MET A 38 3.74 -9.24 4.24
CA MET A 38 5.18 -9.05 4.14
C MET A 38 5.56 -7.94 5.09
N SER A 39 6.48 -8.22 6.02
CA SER A 39 7.03 -7.19 6.90
C SER A 39 7.85 -6.19 6.10
N LEU A 40 8.00 -4.97 6.63
CA LEU A 40 8.84 -3.94 6.01
C LEU A 40 10.30 -4.42 5.84
N LEU A 41 10.79 -5.23 6.78
CA LEU A 41 12.13 -5.81 6.72
C LEU A 41 12.24 -6.83 5.57
N GLN A 42 11.25 -7.71 5.40
CA GLN A 42 11.21 -8.66 4.28
C GLN A 42 11.12 -7.93 2.93
N ILE A 43 10.33 -6.86 2.84
CA ILE A 43 10.29 -6.01 1.64
C ILE A 43 11.67 -5.45 1.33
N ALA A 44 12.34 -4.86 2.34
CA ALA A 44 13.67 -4.28 2.18
C ALA A 44 14.71 -5.32 1.73
N GLN A 45 14.70 -6.51 2.33
CA GLN A 45 15.56 -7.64 1.95
C GLN A 45 15.26 -8.11 0.53
N TYR A 46 13.98 -8.23 0.16
CA TYR A 46 13.57 -8.67 -1.16
C TYR A 46 14.02 -7.70 -2.26
N ILE A 47 13.82 -6.40 -2.07
CA ILE A 47 14.29 -5.36 -3.01
C ILE A 47 15.82 -5.40 -3.10
N LYS A 48 16.53 -5.48 -1.96
CA LYS A 48 18.00 -5.53 -1.96
C LYS A 48 18.55 -6.73 -2.73
N ASN A 49 17.91 -7.89 -2.60
CA ASN A 49 18.32 -9.11 -3.30
C ASN A 49 18.01 -9.05 -4.81
N LYS A 50 16.91 -8.43 -5.21
CA LYS A 50 16.46 -8.38 -6.61
C LYS A 50 16.98 -7.17 -7.40
N MET A 51 17.33 -6.08 -6.71
CA MET A 51 17.75 -4.82 -7.31
C MET A 51 19.04 -4.31 -6.65
N PRO A 52 20.20 -4.96 -6.91
CA PRO A 52 21.45 -4.65 -6.21
C PRO A 52 21.92 -3.20 -6.42
N ALA A 53 21.63 -2.58 -7.57
CA ALA A 53 21.97 -1.19 -7.87
C ALA A 53 21.34 -0.18 -6.89
N VAL A 54 20.10 -0.43 -6.45
CA VAL A 54 19.39 0.42 -5.47
C VAL A 54 19.53 -0.13 -4.05
N GLY A 55 19.70 -1.45 -3.93
CA GLY A 55 19.81 -2.18 -2.68
C GLY A 55 20.95 -1.74 -1.75
N VAL A 56 21.99 -1.09 -2.29
CA VAL A 56 23.10 -0.53 -1.50
C VAL A 56 22.61 0.55 -0.52
N LYS A 57 21.62 1.37 -0.92
CA LYS A 57 21.06 2.44 -0.09
C LYS A 57 20.02 1.95 0.92
N ILE A 58 19.59 0.69 0.82
CA ILE A 58 18.53 0.12 1.65
C ILE A 58 19.11 -0.46 2.94
N SER A 59 18.67 0.09 4.07
CA SER A 59 18.95 -0.48 5.38
C SER A 59 18.11 -1.74 5.60
N THR A 60 18.77 -2.88 5.76
CA THR A 60 18.16 -4.18 6.09
C THR A 60 18.44 -4.61 7.52
N LYS A 61 18.98 -3.72 8.35
CA LYS A 61 19.24 -4.02 9.76
C LYS A 61 17.96 -3.79 10.56
N PRO A 62 17.52 -4.76 11.37
CA PRO A 62 16.39 -4.53 12.27
C PRO A 62 16.75 -3.41 13.25
N LEU A 63 15.88 -2.41 13.33
CA LEU A 63 15.99 -1.35 14.33
C LEU A 63 15.09 -1.72 15.50
N ALA A 64 15.62 -1.67 16.72
CA ALA A 64 14.84 -1.98 17.91
C ALA A 64 13.72 -0.96 18.12
N ASP A 65 12.51 -1.43 18.43
CA ASP A 65 11.31 -0.61 18.59
C ASP A 65 11.49 0.54 19.59
N TRP A 66 12.20 0.29 20.69
CA TRP A 66 12.45 1.31 21.72
C TRP A 66 13.25 2.51 21.18
N LYS A 67 14.15 2.29 20.21
CA LYS A 67 14.92 3.37 19.58
C LYS A 67 14.03 4.27 18.74
N VAL A 68 13.08 3.67 18.02
CA VAL A 68 12.10 4.42 17.22
C VAL A 68 11.15 5.20 18.12
N LYS A 69 10.68 4.59 19.22
CA LYS A 69 9.87 5.27 20.23
C LYS A 69 10.61 6.44 20.87
N LEU A 70 11.87 6.25 21.26
CA LEU A 70 12.70 7.33 21.81
C LEU A 70 12.92 8.45 20.78
N ALA A 71 13.24 8.12 19.53
CA ALA A 71 13.40 9.13 18.48
C ALA A 71 12.10 9.91 18.23
N ALA A 72 10.93 9.26 18.32
CA ALA A 72 9.63 9.92 18.21
C ALA A 72 9.39 10.90 19.37
N LEU A 73 9.76 10.52 20.60
CA LEU A 73 9.68 11.38 21.79
C LEU A 73 10.64 12.58 21.69
N LEU A 74 11.84 12.37 21.16
CA LEU A 74 12.85 13.40 20.93
C LEU A 74 12.54 14.34 19.74
N GLY A 75 11.35 14.25 19.14
CA GLY A 75 10.89 15.19 18.12
C GLY A 75 11.18 14.81 16.68
N ASN A 76 11.71 13.61 16.39
CA ASN A 76 11.94 13.18 15.01
C ASN A 76 10.60 12.89 14.30
N GLN A 77 10.27 13.71 13.29
CA GLN A 77 9.00 13.63 12.58
C GLN A 77 8.79 12.30 11.84
N LYS A 78 9.86 11.72 11.27
CA LYS A 78 9.80 10.40 10.60
C LYS A 78 9.52 9.30 11.61
N ALA A 79 10.19 9.34 12.76
CA ALA A 79 9.96 8.39 13.84
C ALA A 79 8.55 8.50 14.42
N LYS A 80 8.00 9.72 14.57
CA LYS A 80 6.61 9.94 14.99
C LYS A 80 5.58 9.29 14.06
N ALA A 81 5.83 9.30 12.75
CA ALA A 81 4.95 8.65 11.78
C ALA A 81 5.04 7.11 11.82
N ILE A 82 6.22 6.56 12.15
CA ILE A 82 6.48 5.12 12.18
C ILE A 82 6.08 4.50 13.51
N ALA A 83 6.25 5.21 14.63
CA ALA A 83 5.98 4.73 15.98
C ALA A 83 4.61 4.05 16.16
N PRO A 84 3.47 4.58 15.66
CA PRO A 84 2.16 3.92 15.81
C PRO A 84 1.99 2.68 14.92
N LEU A 85 2.89 2.46 13.96
CA LEU A 85 2.88 1.30 13.07
C LEU A 85 3.71 0.13 13.62
N LEU A 86 4.54 0.36 14.64
CA LEU A 86 5.37 -0.66 15.29
C LEU A 86 4.49 -1.70 16.00
N GLY A 87 4.80 -2.98 15.84
CA GLY A 87 4.04 -4.09 16.44
C GLY A 87 2.66 -4.35 15.81
N VAL A 88 2.22 -3.56 14.83
CA VAL A 88 0.93 -3.75 14.16
C VAL A 88 1.07 -4.84 13.09
N ASN A 89 0.57 -6.03 13.39
CA ASN A 89 0.42 -7.09 12.39
C ASN A 89 -0.93 -6.94 11.68
N ARG A 90 -0.93 -6.42 10.45
CA ARG A 90 -2.12 -6.35 9.59
C ARG A 90 -2.33 -7.68 8.85
N ASN A 91 -2.39 -8.79 9.60
CA ASN A 91 -2.77 -10.08 9.03
C ASN A 91 -4.25 -10.02 8.66
N ALA A 92 -4.52 -9.84 7.38
CA ALA A 92 -5.86 -9.64 6.87
C ALA A 92 -6.07 -10.54 5.65
N SER A 93 -7.21 -11.25 5.65
CA SER A 93 -7.56 -12.22 4.63
C SER A 93 -8.25 -11.56 3.44
N ASN A 94 -7.81 -11.89 2.23
CA ASN A 94 -8.43 -11.48 0.97
C ASN A 94 -9.46 -12.50 0.44
N GLN A 95 -9.74 -13.57 1.21
CA GLN A 95 -10.60 -14.67 0.78
C GLN A 95 -12.00 -14.19 0.37
N LYS A 96 -12.55 -13.17 1.03
CA LYS A 96 -13.85 -12.59 0.67
C LYS A 96 -13.81 -11.95 -0.72
N ALA A 97 -12.73 -11.24 -1.06
CA ALA A 97 -12.59 -10.60 -2.38
C ALA A 97 -12.38 -11.64 -3.50
N ILE A 98 -11.62 -12.71 -3.24
CA ILE A 98 -11.45 -13.80 -4.22
C ILE A 98 -12.78 -14.50 -4.45
N LYS A 99 -13.48 -14.92 -3.38
CA LYS A 99 -14.73 -15.69 -3.47
C LYS A 99 -15.89 -14.89 -4.05
N VAL A 100 -16.04 -13.63 -3.65
CA VAL A 100 -17.20 -12.81 -4.03
C VAL A 100 -16.96 -12.05 -5.32
N LEU A 101 -15.74 -11.60 -5.62
CA LEU A 101 -15.47 -10.76 -6.81
C LEU A 101 -14.74 -11.51 -7.92
N GLY A 102 -14.35 -12.77 -7.71
CA GLY A 102 -13.49 -13.51 -8.63
C GLY A 102 -12.12 -12.84 -8.82
N TRP A 103 -11.69 -12.04 -7.84
CA TRP A 103 -10.50 -11.22 -7.97
C TRP A 103 -9.24 -12.09 -7.91
N ALA A 104 -8.37 -11.94 -8.91
CA ALA A 104 -7.06 -12.59 -8.99
C ALA A 104 -5.95 -11.56 -8.69
N PRO A 105 -5.50 -11.43 -7.43
CA PRO A 105 -4.39 -10.53 -7.12
C PRO A 105 -3.05 -11.06 -7.65
N ARG A 106 -2.19 -10.14 -8.08
CA ARG A 106 -0.75 -10.40 -8.27
C ARG A 106 -0.08 -10.72 -6.93
N SER A 107 1.02 -11.46 -6.93
CA SER A 107 1.78 -11.75 -5.71
C SER A 107 2.36 -10.49 -5.06
N ASN A 108 2.62 -10.54 -3.76
CA ASN A 108 3.21 -9.42 -3.00
C ASN A 108 4.59 -9.04 -3.58
N GLU A 109 5.38 -10.04 -3.94
CA GLU A 109 6.72 -9.89 -4.50
C GLU A 109 6.71 -9.09 -5.80
N THR A 110 5.87 -9.50 -6.75
CA THR A 110 5.72 -8.81 -8.03
C THR A 110 5.14 -7.41 -7.82
N ALA A 111 4.24 -7.25 -6.85
CA ALA A 111 3.68 -5.95 -6.53
C ALA A 111 4.73 -4.96 -5.99
N VAL A 112 5.59 -5.44 -5.09
CA VAL A 112 6.68 -4.68 -4.47
C VAL A 112 7.73 -4.28 -5.51
N LEU A 113 8.16 -5.21 -6.38
CA LEU A 113 9.13 -4.90 -7.43
C LEU A 113 8.59 -3.88 -8.41
N ALA A 114 7.36 -4.07 -8.92
CA ALA A 114 6.75 -3.12 -9.83
C ALA A 114 6.61 -1.72 -9.21
N ALA A 115 6.33 -1.64 -7.89
CA ALA A 115 6.28 -0.36 -7.18
C ALA A 115 7.68 0.28 -7.07
N ALA A 116 8.70 -0.49 -6.72
CA ALA A 116 10.09 -0.02 -6.65
C ALA A 116 10.60 0.48 -8.02
N GLU A 117 10.37 -0.30 -9.08
CA GLU A 117 10.68 0.07 -10.46
C GLU A 117 9.98 1.37 -10.88
N SER A 118 8.70 1.53 -10.53
CA SER A 118 7.97 2.77 -10.81
C SER A 118 8.60 3.96 -10.09
N LEU A 119 8.99 3.82 -8.82
CA LEU A 119 9.60 4.91 -8.04
C LEU A 119 10.96 5.34 -8.61
N ILE A 120 11.76 4.38 -9.09
CA ILE A 120 13.03 4.65 -9.78
C ILE A 120 12.77 5.35 -11.11
N LYS A 121 11.84 4.83 -11.91
CA LYS A 121 11.48 5.37 -13.23
C LYS A 121 11.06 6.84 -13.16
N TYR A 122 10.32 7.22 -12.11
CA TYR A 122 9.86 8.60 -11.90
C TYR A 122 10.79 9.44 -11.00
N SER A 123 12.01 8.97 -10.73
CA SER A 123 13.04 9.70 -9.97
C SER A 123 12.63 10.12 -8.56
N ALA A 124 11.63 9.46 -7.97
CA ALA A 124 11.22 9.72 -6.59
C ALA A 124 12.27 9.20 -5.57
N ILE A 125 13.17 8.32 -6.03
CA ILE A 125 14.25 7.72 -5.25
C ILE A 125 15.47 7.62 -6.19
N GLN A 126 16.59 8.24 -5.83
CA GLN A 126 17.88 8.17 -6.53
C GLN A 126 18.86 7.27 -5.78
#